data_AF-A0A7X2MMF7-F1
#
_entry.id   AF-A0A7X2MMF7-F1
#
_cell.length_a   1.000
_cell.length_b   1.000
_cell.length_c   1.000
_cell.angle_alpha   90.00
_cell.angle_beta   90.00
_cell.angle_gamma   90.00
#
_symmetry.space_group_name_H-M   'P 1'
#
loop_
_entity.id
_entity.type
_entity.pdbx_description
1 polymer ?
#
loop_
_entity_poly.entity_id
_entity_poly.type
_entity_poly.pdbx_seq_one_letter_code
_entity_poly.pdbx_strand_id
1 'polypeptide(L)'
;AMLAREKLTPTYLGESIAVPHGTVEAKDRVLKTGVVFCQYPAGVLFGEEPEDVARLVIGIAARNNEHIQVITSLTNALDDDSVIEKLANTTSVQEVLDLLSGKPAIA
;
A
#
# COMPACT_ATOMS: atom_id res chain seq x y z
N ALA A 1 -12.60 0.68 11.72
CA ALA A 1 -11.26 0.20 12.13
C ALA A 1 -10.18 0.98 11.40
N MET A 2 -10.06 0.89 10.07
CA MET A 2 -9.03 1.62 9.30
C MET A 2 -9.09 3.13 9.50
N LEU A 3 -10.27 3.75 9.38
CA LEU A 3 -10.45 5.18 9.66
C LEU A 3 -10.09 5.58 11.11
N ALA A 4 -10.24 4.66 12.07
CA ALA A 4 -9.85 4.94 13.45
C ALA A 4 -8.33 4.84 13.62
N ARG A 5 -7.68 3.90 12.93
CA ARG A 5 -6.23 3.78 12.87
C ARG A 5 -5.59 5.02 12.24
N GLU A 6 -6.16 5.53 11.16
CA GLU A 6 -5.64 6.69 10.44
C GLU A 6 -5.60 7.95 11.32
N LYS A 7 -6.58 8.11 12.21
CA LYS A 7 -6.65 9.26 13.15
C LYS A 7 -5.57 9.25 14.23
N LEU A 8 -4.90 8.11 14.47
CA LEU A 8 -3.83 8.02 15.47
C LEU A 8 -2.52 8.57 14.93
N THR A 9 -2.22 8.22 13.69
CA THR A 9 -1.06 8.69 12.93
C THR A 9 -1.28 8.29 11.48
N PRO A 10 -0.94 9.16 10.51
CA PRO A 10 -0.99 8.83 9.09
C PRO A 10 -0.37 7.48 8.77
N THR A 11 -0.95 6.79 7.79
CA THR A 11 -0.37 5.56 7.22
C THR A 11 0.38 5.81 5.92
N TYR A 12 0.73 7.07 5.65
CA TYR A 12 1.68 7.47 4.63
C TYR A 12 3.09 7.01 4.98
N LEU A 13 3.81 6.43 4.02
CA LEU A 13 5.18 5.93 4.22
C LEU A 13 6.26 6.80 3.54
N GLY A 14 5.86 7.83 2.81
CA GLY A 14 6.73 8.52 1.86
C GLY A 14 6.57 7.98 0.44
N GLU A 15 7.27 8.61 -0.51
CA GLU A 15 7.44 8.12 -1.88
C GLU A 15 6.12 7.77 -2.60
N SER A 16 5.07 8.56 -2.36
CA SER A 16 3.74 8.34 -2.95
C SER A 16 3.01 7.06 -2.51
N ILE A 17 3.39 6.45 -1.38
CA ILE A 17 2.80 5.20 -0.88
C ILE A 17 2.07 5.41 0.46
N ALA A 18 0.86 4.87 0.57
CA ALA A 18 0.14 4.74 1.84
C ALA A 18 -0.34 3.30 2.09
N VAL A 19 -0.34 2.87 3.35
CA VAL A 19 -0.68 1.49 3.77
C VAL A 19 -1.79 1.45 4.83
N PRO A 20 -3.01 1.93 4.52
CA PRO A 20 -4.09 1.96 5.51
C PRO A 20 -4.43 0.56 6.01
N HIS A 21 -4.51 0.40 7.33
CA HIS A 21 -4.78 -0.88 7.99
C HIS A 21 -5.67 -0.69 9.23
N GLY A 22 -6.23 -1.79 9.73
CA GLY A 22 -7.08 -1.76 10.93
C GLY A 22 -6.31 -1.47 12.22
N THR A 23 -7.02 -1.06 13.28
CA THR A 23 -6.44 -1.01 14.63
C THR A 23 -6.25 -2.42 15.20
N VAL A 24 -5.42 -2.56 16.24
CA VAL A 24 -5.14 -3.84 16.89
C VAL A 24 -6.41 -4.48 17.48
N GLU A 25 -7.34 -3.67 17.99
CA GLU A 25 -8.62 -4.13 18.56
C GLU A 25 -9.54 -4.74 17.49
N ALA A 26 -9.31 -4.42 16.21
CA ALA A 26 -10.08 -4.95 15.10
C ALA A 26 -9.51 -6.24 14.52
N LYS A 27 -8.42 -6.80 15.07
CA LYS A 27 -7.74 -8.00 14.54
C LYS A 27 -8.67 -9.19 14.33
N ASP A 28 -9.62 -9.40 15.23
CA ASP A 28 -10.54 -10.56 15.18
C ASP A 28 -11.60 -10.41 14.07
N ARG A 29 -11.70 -9.22 13.46
CA ARG A 29 -12.53 -8.97 12.27
C ARG A 29 -11.84 -9.42 10.97
N VAL A 30 -10.55 -9.75 11.02
CA VAL A 30 -9.81 -10.24 9.85
C VAL A 30 -10.07 -11.73 9.66
N LEU A 31 -10.85 -12.06 8.63
CA LEU A 31 -11.16 -13.45 8.26
C LEU A 31 -9.95 -14.16 7.65
N LYS A 32 -9.20 -13.45 6.81
CA LYS A 32 -8.00 -13.92 6.11
C LYS A 32 -7.04 -12.76 5.87
N THR A 33 -5.74 -13.04 5.92
CA THR A 33 -4.71 -12.06 5.55
C THR A 33 -4.79 -11.75 4.05
N GLY A 34 -4.70 -10.49 3.68
CA GLY A 34 -4.74 -10.04 2.29
C GLY A 34 -4.58 -8.54 2.14
N VAL A 35 -4.43 -8.12 0.89
CA VAL A 35 -4.28 -6.72 0.51
C VAL A 35 -5.24 -6.35 -0.62
N VAL A 36 -5.54 -5.05 -0.70
CA VAL A 36 -6.14 -4.43 -1.88
C VAL A 36 -5.21 -3.33 -2.37
N PHE A 37 -4.86 -3.37 -3.65
CA PHE A 37 -4.01 -2.36 -4.29
C PHE A 37 -4.90 -1.37 -5.03
N CYS A 38 -4.83 -0.09 -4.64
CA CYS A 38 -5.60 0.98 -5.23
C CYS A 38 -4.65 2.04 -5.82
N GLN A 39 -4.74 2.25 -7.13
CA GLN A 39 -4.00 3.28 -7.85
C GLN A 39 -4.82 4.57 -7.92
N TYR A 40 -4.19 5.69 -7.61
CA TYR A 40 -4.73 7.04 -7.73
C TYR A 40 -3.74 7.89 -8.54
N PRO A 41 -3.81 7.89 -9.89
CA PRO A 41 -2.83 8.61 -10.71
C PRO A 41 -2.71 10.10 -10.38
N ALA A 42 -3.83 10.74 -10.02
CA ALA A 42 -3.91 12.14 -9.59
C ALA A 42 -3.49 12.39 -8.13
N GLY A 43 -3.22 11.32 -7.37
CA GLY A 43 -2.84 11.39 -5.97
C GLY A 43 -4.00 11.63 -5.01
N VAL A 44 -3.79 11.26 -3.74
CA VAL A 44 -4.65 11.55 -2.59
C VAL A 44 -3.77 11.96 -1.42
N LEU A 45 -4.06 13.11 -0.81
CA LEU A 45 -3.36 13.53 0.42
C LEU A 45 -3.58 12.50 1.53
N PHE A 46 -2.49 11.97 2.08
CA PHE A 46 -2.51 10.92 3.11
C PHE A 46 -1.67 11.26 4.35
N GLY A 47 -0.71 12.17 4.26
CA GLY A 47 0.03 12.68 5.41
C GLY A 47 -0.49 14.01 5.94
N GLU A 48 0.36 14.70 6.69
CA GLU A 48 0.01 15.99 7.33
C GLU A 48 0.38 17.17 6.43
N GLU A 49 1.46 17.05 5.68
CA GLU A 49 1.95 18.10 4.79
C GLU A 49 1.30 18.01 3.40
N PRO A 50 1.06 19.13 2.70
CA PRO A 50 0.43 19.14 1.37
C PRO A 50 1.13 18.25 0.32
N GLU A 51 2.43 18.00 0.48
CA GLU A 51 3.25 17.13 -0.36
C GLU A 51 3.13 15.64 -0.04
N ASP A 52 2.50 15.25 1.08
CA ASP A 52 2.32 13.86 1.50
C ASP A 52 1.18 13.17 0.72
N VAL A 53 1.33 13.14 -0.60
CA VAL A 53 0.34 12.67 -1.56
C VAL A 53 0.65 11.23 -1.95
N ALA A 54 -0.25 10.31 -1.62
CA ALA A 54 -0.16 8.92 -2.06
C ALA A 54 -0.80 8.72 -3.44
N ARG A 55 -0.07 8.11 -4.37
CA ARG A 55 -0.59 7.61 -5.65
C ARG A 55 -0.84 6.11 -5.60
N LEU A 56 -0.18 5.42 -4.69
CA LEU A 56 -0.36 4.00 -4.40
C LEU A 56 -0.92 3.84 -2.99
N VAL A 57 -2.14 3.33 -2.87
CA VAL A 57 -2.78 3.08 -1.57
C VAL A 57 -3.06 1.59 -1.45
N ILE A 58 -2.40 0.94 -0.49
CA ILE A 58 -2.46 -0.50 -0.30
C ILE A 58 -3.17 -0.80 1.01
N GLY A 59 -4.45 -1.14 0.92
CA GLY A 59 -5.24 -1.50 2.09
C GLY A 59 -4.85 -2.87 2.61
N ILE A 60 -4.46 -2.96 3.89
CA ILE A 60 -3.97 -4.20 4.50
C ILE A 60 -4.96 -4.72 5.54
N ALA A 61 -5.39 -5.97 5.36
CA ALA A 61 -6.09 -6.74 6.37
C ALA A 61 -5.22 -7.94 6.73
N ALA A 62 -4.57 -7.91 7.88
CA ALA A 62 -3.67 -8.99 8.31
C ALA A 62 -4.05 -9.47 9.71
N ARG A 63 -3.96 -10.77 9.95
CA ARG A 63 -4.18 -11.34 11.29
C ARG A 63 -2.94 -11.09 12.15
N ASN A 64 -3.13 -10.91 13.45
CA ASN A 64 -2.03 -10.63 14.39
C ASN A 64 -1.15 -9.43 13.93
N ASN A 65 0.11 -9.38 14.36
CA ASN A 65 1.08 -8.37 13.94
C ASN A 65 1.67 -8.63 12.53
N GLU A 66 1.00 -9.43 11.68
CA GLU A 66 1.45 -9.76 10.32
C GLU A 66 1.38 -8.56 9.37
N HIS A 67 0.66 -7.49 9.73
CA HIS A 67 0.63 -6.27 8.91
C HIS A 67 2.03 -5.71 8.67
N ILE A 68 2.93 -5.79 9.65
CA ILE A 68 4.33 -5.37 9.48
C ILE A 68 5.03 -6.21 8.42
N GLN A 69 4.82 -7.53 8.40
CA GLN A 69 5.44 -8.40 7.39
C GLN A 69 4.95 -8.05 5.98
N VAL A 70 3.64 -7.80 5.83
CA VAL A 70 3.06 -7.37 4.56
C VAL A 70 3.62 -6.02 4.13
N ILE A 71 3.72 -5.06 5.05
CA ILE A 71 4.31 -3.74 4.78
C ILE A 71 5.76 -3.90 4.34
N THR A 72 6.58 -4.68 5.06
CA THR A 72 7.99 -4.92 4.71
C THR A 72 8.14 -5.55 3.32
N SER A 73 7.30 -6.53 2.98
CA SER A 73 7.32 -7.13 1.64
C SER A 73 6.95 -6.12 0.55
N LEU A 74 5.97 -5.24 0.82
CA LEU A 74 5.57 -4.20 -0.12
C LEU A 74 6.65 -3.13 -0.28
N THR A 75 7.22 -2.62 0.81
CA THR A 75 8.28 -1.60 0.76
C THR A 75 9.52 -2.13 0.05
N ASN A 76 9.87 -3.42 0.22
CA ASN A 76 11.00 -4.01 -0.49
C ASN A 76 10.72 -4.21 -1.99
N ALA A 77 9.46 -4.43 -2.39
CA ALA A 77 9.07 -4.52 -3.80
C ALA A 77 8.94 -3.14 -4.47
N LEU A 78 8.90 -2.08 -3.67
CA LEU A 78 8.70 -0.68 -4.07
C LEU A 78 9.94 0.16 -3.73
N ASP A 79 11.14 -0.42 -3.76
CA ASP A 79 12.39 0.27 -3.45
C ASP A 79 12.97 1.06 -4.65
N ASP A 80 12.33 0.98 -5.82
CA ASP A 80 12.72 1.64 -7.06
C ASP A 80 11.65 2.67 -7.47
N ASP A 81 12.03 3.95 -7.45
CA ASP A 81 11.19 5.09 -7.89
C ASP A 81 10.59 4.87 -9.29
N SER A 82 11.31 4.21 -10.20
CA SER A 82 10.83 3.92 -11.54
C SER A 82 9.71 2.87 -11.55
N VAL A 83 9.73 1.93 -10.59
CA VAL A 83 8.66 0.95 -10.39
C VAL A 83 7.44 1.63 -9.78
N ILE A 84 7.63 2.49 -8.78
CA ILE A 84 6.54 3.29 -8.19
C ILE A 84 5.84 4.12 -9.27
N GLU A 85 6.60 4.82 -10.11
CA GLU A 85 6.02 5.66 -11.16
C GLU A 85 5.26 4.84 -12.20
N LYS A 86 5.76 3.66 -12.59
CA LYS A 86 5.02 2.73 -13.47
C LYS A 86 3.72 2.27 -12.82
N LEU A 87 3.80 1.83 -11.57
CA LEU A 87 2.64 1.37 -10.81
C LEU A 87 1.61 2.47 -10.59
N ALA A 88 2.03 3.74 -10.52
CA ALA A 88 1.13 4.87 -10.32
C ALA A 88 0.37 5.30 -11.58
N ASN A 89 0.82 4.89 -12.77
CA ASN A 89 0.25 5.31 -14.06
C ASN A 89 -0.25 4.18 -14.95
N THR A 90 0.22 2.94 -14.74
CA THR A 90 -0.13 1.83 -15.63
C THR A 90 -1.64 1.59 -15.66
N THR A 91 -2.14 1.24 -16.84
CA THR A 91 -3.52 0.80 -17.04
C THR A 91 -3.63 -0.72 -17.14
N SER A 92 -2.52 -1.45 -16.98
CA SER A 92 -2.43 -2.90 -17.08
C SER A 92 -2.41 -3.56 -15.70
N VAL A 93 -3.47 -4.30 -15.39
CA VAL A 93 -3.51 -5.13 -14.17
C VAL A 93 -2.38 -6.17 -14.17
N GLN A 94 -2.03 -6.72 -15.33
CA GLN A 94 -0.96 -7.72 -15.42
C GLN A 94 0.41 -7.10 -15.10
N GLU A 95 0.67 -5.87 -15.55
CA GLU A 95 1.92 -5.17 -15.24
C GLU A 95 2.05 -4.92 -13.73
N VAL A 96 0.95 -4.56 -13.06
CA VAL A 96 0.92 -4.45 -11.59
C VAL A 96 1.31 -5.77 -10.93
N LEU A 97 0.73 -6.89 -11.38
CA LEU A 97 1.04 -8.21 -10.84
C LEU A 97 2.49 -8.61 -11.08
N ASP A 98 3.02 -8.35 -12.26
CA ASP A 98 4.40 -8.70 -12.62
C ASP A 98 5.39 -7.94 -11.73
N LEU A 99 5.22 -6.61 -11.62
CA LEU A 99 6.05 -5.74 -10.79
C LEU A 99 5.99 -6.12 -9.31
N LEU A 100 4.80 -6.42 -8.76
CA LEU A 100 4.65 -6.80 -7.34
C LEU A 100 5.06 -8.25 -7.04
N SER A 101 5.14 -9.12 -8.05
CA SER A 101 5.52 -10.52 -7.86
C SER A 101 7.03 -10.77 -7.85
N GLY A 102 7.84 -9.73 -8.10
CA GLY A 102 9.30 -9.85 -8.22
C GLY A 102 9.73 -10.72 -9.41
N LYS A 103 8.83 -11.02 -10.34
CA LYS A 103 9.15 -11.72 -11.59
C LYS A 103 9.55 -10.68 -12.62
N PRO A 104 10.67 -10.86 -13.34
CA PRO A 104 10.98 -9.98 -14.46
C PRO A 104 9.83 -10.04 -15.47
N ALA A 105 9.39 -8.86 -15.95
CA ALA A 105 8.42 -8.75 -17.02
C ALA A 105 8.87 -9.66 -18.18
N ILE A 106 8.01 -10.58 -18.59
CA ILE A 106 8.32 -11.55 -19.64
C ILE A 106 8.50 -10.76 -20.94
N ALA A 107 9.73 -10.75 -21.46
CA ALA A 107 10.10 -10.15 -22.73
C ALA A 107 9.53 -10.94 -23.93
#